data_AF-A0A946ULU1-F1
#
_entry.id   AF-A0A946ULU1-F1
#
_cell.length_a   1.000
_cell.length_b   1.000
_cell.length_c   1.000
_cell.angle_alpha   90.00
_cell.angle_beta   90.00
_cell.angle_gamma   90.00
#
_symmetry.space_group_name_H-M   'P 1'
#
loop_
_entity.id
_entity.type
_entity.pdbx_description
1 polymer ?
#
loop_
_entity_poly.entity_id
_entity_poly.type
_entity_poly.pdbx_seq_one_letter_code
_entity_poly.pdbx_strand_id
1 'polypeptide(L)'
;MKRLTCACGQTVFFDNLSCGNCGRQLGFDASLLTMQSEAQPGAGLPFCANRSGASRCNWLATADSADGTCLSCRTSKIIPSLKKRSGRQRWRKLEQAKRRLIYTLLRLGLPVDPSRLKFVFKEDQRTNPDVQDDHVNIGHANGVITINAAEADAVYREQMRQQMNEPYRTLLGHFRHESGHYYFNVVVGPDKLAEARTLFGDETADYANALQQHYTNGPPAGWEDQYISSYASSHPAEDWAECWGHYLHICAVLESADASGLRTGLQISAWQTEFIDLVIAINEVLRSMGLPDAYPFVITEHIAKKIEFVHQCVSSFSGRRDAPSMAAS
;
A
#
# COMPACT_ATOMS: atom_id res chain seq x y z
N MET A 1 7.90 -8.79 0.60
CA MET A 1 9.12 -8.06 0.20
C MET A 1 10.22 -9.06 -0.03
N LYS A 2 10.87 -9.02 -1.20
CA LYS A 2 11.98 -9.92 -1.51
C LYS A 2 13.15 -9.70 -0.55
N ARG A 3 13.99 -10.72 -0.38
CA ARG A 3 15.20 -10.64 0.44
C ARG A 3 16.15 -9.62 -0.19
N LEU A 4 16.68 -8.71 0.63
CA LEU A 4 17.63 -7.69 0.21
C LEU A 4 18.97 -7.96 0.89
N THR A 5 20.05 -7.72 0.16
CA THR A 5 21.41 -8.02 0.62
C THR A 5 22.34 -6.84 0.32
N CYS A 6 23.25 -6.56 1.25
CA CYS A 6 24.40 -5.69 0.99
C CYS A 6 25.45 -6.45 0.17
N ALA A 7 26.35 -5.76 -0.55
CA ALA A 7 27.44 -6.41 -1.28
C ALA A 7 28.43 -7.21 -0.39
N CYS A 8 28.38 -7.07 0.94
CA CYS A 8 29.14 -7.90 1.87
C CYS A 8 28.44 -9.22 2.24
N GLY A 9 27.28 -9.52 1.65
CA GLY A 9 26.48 -10.72 1.92
C GLY A 9 25.47 -10.58 3.07
N GLN A 10 25.54 -9.51 3.87
CA GLN A 10 24.60 -9.28 4.97
C GLN A 10 23.17 -9.04 4.45
N THR A 11 22.20 -9.79 4.97
CA THR A 11 20.77 -9.50 4.78
C THR A 11 20.42 -8.16 5.42
N VAL A 12 19.67 -7.34 4.68
CA VAL A 12 19.23 -6.02 5.10
C VAL A 12 17.72 -5.88 4.92
N PHE A 13 17.11 -5.02 5.72
CA PHE A 13 15.70 -4.70 5.66
C PHE A 13 15.42 -3.52 4.73
N PHE A 14 14.20 -3.45 4.22
CA PHE A 14 13.78 -2.47 3.22
C PHE A 14 13.99 -1.01 3.61
N ASP A 15 13.98 -0.67 4.92
CA ASP A 15 14.19 0.70 5.40
C ASP A 15 15.63 0.99 5.85
N ASN A 16 16.55 0.03 5.75
CA ASN A 16 17.93 0.30 6.16
C ASN A 16 18.56 1.38 5.28
N LEU A 17 19.31 2.28 5.93
CA LEU A 17 20.11 3.32 5.29
C LEU A 17 21.59 2.93 5.20
N SER A 18 22.04 2.00 6.03
CA SER A 18 23.40 1.48 6.07
C SER A 18 23.38 0.01 6.45
N CYS A 19 24.43 -0.71 6.06
CA CYS A 19 24.64 -2.09 6.48
C CYS A 19 25.16 -2.12 7.92
N GLY A 20 24.49 -2.86 8.80
CA GLY A 20 24.92 -3.03 10.19
C GLY A 20 26.23 -3.80 10.36
N ASN A 21 26.65 -4.57 9.34
CA ASN A 21 27.89 -5.37 9.37
C ASN A 21 29.09 -4.57 8.84
N CYS A 22 29.01 -4.05 7.61
CA CYS A 22 30.17 -3.42 6.95
C CYS A 22 30.12 -1.89 6.88
N GLY A 23 29.10 -1.25 7.47
CA GLY A 23 28.98 0.22 7.55
C GLY A 23 28.65 0.97 6.26
N ARG A 24 28.72 0.32 5.09
CA ARG A 24 28.39 0.91 3.77
C ARG A 24 26.98 1.51 3.78
N GLN A 25 26.84 2.69 3.18
CA GLN A 25 25.51 3.26 2.96
C GLN A 25 24.75 2.43 1.91
N LEU A 26 23.43 2.39 2.08
CA LEU A 26 22.50 1.64 1.27
C LEU A 26 21.50 2.56 0.58
N GLY A 27 21.12 2.23 -0.65
CA GLY A 27 20.10 2.92 -1.43
C GLY A 27 19.26 1.94 -2.22
N PHE A 28 17.94 2.01 -2.08
CA PHE A 28 17.02 1.17 -2.84
C PHE A 28 16.86 1.69 -4.26
N ASP A 29 17.16 0.83 -5.24
CA ASP A 29 16.97 1.10 -6.67
C ASP A 29 15.58 0.60 -7.09
N ALA A 30 14.69 1.53 -7.45
CA ALA A 30 13.33 1.20 -7.83
C ALA A 30 13.22 0.53 -9.21
N SER A 31 14.22 0.67 -10.08
CA SER A 31 14.23 0.05 -11.41
C SER A 31 14.63 -1.43 -11.35
N LEU A 32 15.59 -1.76 -10.49
CA LEU A 32 16.05 -3.13 -10.24
C LEU A 32 15.28 -3.81 -9.10
N LEU A 33 14.50 -3.03 -8.35
CA LEU A 33 13.86 -3.38 -7.09
C LEU A 33 14.84 -3.89 -6.03
N THR A 34 16.13 -3.58 -6.10
CA THR A 34 17.17 -4.13 -5.19
C THR A 34 17.74 -3.06 -4.25
N MET A 35 18.36 -3.51 -3.17
CA MET A 35 19.15 -2.62 -2.32
C MET A 35 20.57 -2.55 -2.88
N GLN A 36 21.02 -1.36 -3.26
CA GLN A 36 22.39 -1.08 -3.65
C GLN A 36 23.19 -0.68 -2.43
N SER A 37 24.48 -1.03 -2.42
CA SER A 37 25.43 -0.57 -1.41
C SER A 37 26.58 0.18 -2.08
N GLU A 38 27.16 1.15 -1.38
CA GLU A 38 28.39 1.78 -1.83
C GLU A 38 29.49 0.74 -2.13
N ALA A 39 30.38 1.03 -3.08
CA ALA A 39 31.53 0.15 -3.36
C ALA A 39 32.45 0.03 -2.13
N GLN A 40 32.68 1.16 -1.44
CA GLN A 40 33.34 1.24 -0.14
C GLN A 40 32.66 2.33 0.71
N PRO A 41 32.76 2.28 2.05
CA PRO A 41 32.16 3.31 2.91
C PRO A 41 32.56 4.73 2.48
N GLY A 42 31.56 5.58 2.23
CA GLY A 42 31.77 6.97 1.82
C GLY A 42 31.95 7.19 0.32
N ALA A 43 31.93 6.14 -0.51
CA ALA A 43 31.96 6.28 -1.97
C ALA A 43 30.70 6.97 -2.53
N GLY A 44 29.62 7.01 -1.76
CA GLY A 44 28.35 7.58 -2.18
C GLY A 44 27.54 6.67 -3.11
N LEU A 45 26.25 6.96 -3.18
CA LEU A 45 25.32 6.50 -4.21
C LEU A 45 24.49 7.72 -4.64
N PRO A 46 23.78 7.68 -5.78
CA PRO A 46 22.86 8.74 -6.17
C PRO A 46 21.62 8.74 -5.27
N PHE A 47 21.78 9.14 -4.01
CA PHE A 47 20.72 9.15 -3.03
C PHE A 47 19.67 10.22 -3.36
N CYS A 48 18.41 9.93 -3.04
CA CYS A 48 17.35 10.93 -3.08
C CYS A 48 17.71 12.17 -2.24
N ALA A 49 17.42 13.37 -2.75
CA ALA A 49 17.62 14.65 -2.05
C ALA A 49 16.97 14.69 -0.66
N ASN A 50 15.90 13.93 -0.46
CA ASN A 50 15.21 13.80 0.83
C ASN A 50 15.89 12.83 1.83
N ARG A 51 17.06 12.27 1.51
CA ARG A 51 17.77 11.32 2.39
C ARG A 51 18.19 11.93 3.72
N SER A 52 18.78 13.12 3.69
CA SER A 52 19.25 13.82 4.89
C SER A 52 18.12 14.59 5.60
N GLY A 53 16.95 14.68 4.97
CA GLY A 53 15.78 15.36 5.50
C GLY A 53 15.00 14.53 6.53
N ALA A 54 13.87 15.09 6.97
CA ALA A 54 13.02 14.46 7.99
C ALA A 54 12.47 13.08 7.57
N SER A 55 12.16 12.87 6.28
CA SER A 55 11.66 11.59 5.76
C SER A 55 12.71 10.47 5.77
N ARG A 56 14.00 10.80 5.86
CA ARG A 56 15.11 9.83 5.81
C ARG A 56 14.97 8.85 4.65
N CYS A 57 14.75 9.39 3.45
CA CYS A 57 14.52 8.57 2.27
C CYS A 57 15.73 7.68 1.98
N ASN A 58 15.50 6.37 1.82
CA ASN A 58 16.55 5.41 1.52
C ASN A 58 16.55 4.96 0.05
N TRP A 59 15.80 5.60 -0.83
CA TRP A 59 15.77 5.29 -2.25
C TRP A 59 16.82 6.10 -3.03
N LEU A 60 17.24 5.58 -4.17
CA LEU A 60 18.07 6.29 -5.13
C LEU A 60 17.24 7.27 -5.97
N ALA A 61 17.85 8.40 -6.31
CA ALA A 61 17.30 9.38 -7.24
C ALA A 61 17.12 8.76 -8.63
N THR A 62 16.12 9.22 -9.38
CA THR A 62 15.98 8.79 -10.78
C THR A 62 16.84 9.67 -11.68
N ALA A 63 17.42 9.10 -12.75
CA ALA A 63 18.33 9.84 -13.63
C ALA A 63 17.66 11.03 -14.34
N ASP A 64 16.34 10.99 -14.53
CA ASP A 64 15.50 12.05 -15.10
C ASP A 64 15.08 13.14 -14.09
N SER A 65 15.45 13.01 -12.82
CA SER A 65 15.06 13.95 -11.78
C SER A 65 15.96 15.18 -11.76
N ALA A 66 15.40 16.35 -12.07
CA ALA A 66 16.10 17.63 -12.02
C ALA A 66 16.48 18.05 -10.59
N ASP A 67 15.70 17.65 -9.59
CA ASP A 67 15.88 18.00 -8.17
C ASP A 67 16.55 16.89 -7.34
N GLY A 68 17.02 15.82 -7.99
CA GLY A 68 17.67 14.68 -7.33
C GLY A 68 16.73 13.84 -6.46
N THR A 69 15.42 13.87 -6.68
CA THR A 69 14.43 13.08 -5.95
C THR A 69 14.22 11.69 -6.57
N CYS A 70 13.88 10.71 -5.71
CA CYS A 70 13.52 9.37 -6.15
C CYS A 70 12.08 9.30 -6.65
N LEU A 71 11.75 8.21 -7.36
CA LEU A 71 10.40 7.92 -7.86
C LEU A 71 9.32 8.08 -6.78
N SER A 72 9.54 7.52 -5.58
CA SER A 72 8.59 7.67 -4.47
C SER A 72 8.43 9.12 -4.03
N CYS A 73 9.51 9.86 -3.81
CA CYS A 73 9.39 11.24 -3.33
C CYS A 73 8.72 12.16 -4.35
N ARG A 74 8.89 11.90 -5.65
CA ARG A 74 8.23 12.63 -6.74
C ARG A 74 6.71 12.51 -6.73
N THR A 75 6.15 11.44 -6.15
CA THR A 75 4.70 11.31 -6.02
C THR A 75 4.13 12.09 -4.83
N SER A 76 4.94 12.65 -3.92
CA SER A 76 4.45 13.49 -2.81
C SER A 76 4.21 14.92 -3.28
N LYS A 77 2.94 15.35 -3.29
CA LYS A 77 2.55 16.72 -3.64
C LYS A 77 2.45 17.64 -2.43
N ILE A 78 1.89 17.14 -1.33
CA ILE A 78 1.72 17.87 -0.07
C ILE A 78 2.29 17.01 1.05
N ILE A 79 3.14 17.61 1.89
CA ILE A 79 3.75 16.97 3.05
C ILE A 79 3.34 17.70 4.34
N PRO A 80 3.37 17.02 5.51
CA PRO A 80 3.09 17.67 6.78
C PRO A 80 4.06 18.81 7.09
N SER A 81 3.64 19.77 7.91
CA SER A 81 4.51 20.87 8.36
C SER A 81 5.75 20.34 9.09
N LEU A 82 6.93 20.69 8.60
CA LEU A 82 8.20 20.23 9.17
C LEU A 82 8.69 21.10 10.34
N LYS A 83 7.95 22.16 10.73
CA LYS A 83 8.30 23.06 11.84
C LYS A 83 8.39 22.29 13.17
N LYS A 84 7.39 21.43 13.44
CA LYS A 84 7.31 20.63 14.67
C LYS A 84 7.96 19.27 14.50
N ARG A 85 8.49 18.71 15.60
CA ARG A 85 9.09 17.36 15.62
C ARG A 85 8.09 16.27 15.19
N SER A 86 6.83 16.41 15.62
CA SER A 86 5.73 15.50 15.26
C SER A 86 5.51 15.44 13.75
N GLY A 87 5.44 16.59 13.07
CA GLY A 87 5.30 16.64 11.60
C GLY A 87 6.46 15.97 10.87
N ARG A 88 7.70 16.17 11.33
CA ARG A 88 8.88 15.44 10.80
C ARG A 88 8.78 13.92 10.98
N GLN A 89 8.29 13.45 12.12
CA GLN A 89 8.09 12.02 12.40
C GLN A 89 6.95 11.43 11.57
N ARG A 90 5.83 12.16 11.42
CA ARG A 90 4.70 11.77 10.59
C ARG A 90 5.14 11.60 9.14
N TRP A 91 5.84 12.59 8.58
CA TRP A 91 6.33 12.52 7.20
C TRP A 91 7.23 11.30 6.96
N ARG A 92 8.12 10.97 7.91
CA ARG A 92 8.94 9.74 7.81
C ARG A 92 8.10 8.47 7.71
N LYS A 93 7.12 8.30 8.59
CA LYS A 93 6.26 7.11 8.61
C LYS A 93 5.37 7.01 7.36
N LEU A 94 4.81 8.15 6.91
CA LEU A 94 4.02 8.24 5.68
C LEU A 94 4.85 7.80 4.47
N GLU A 95 6.05 8.35 4.32
CA GLU A 95 6.94 7.96 3.22
C GLU A 95 7.41 6.50 3.32
N GLN A 96 7.63 5.97 4.53
CA GLN A 96 7.95 4.55 4.72
C GLN A 96 6.82 3.62 4.29
N ALA A 97 5.57 3.94 4.64
CA ALA A 97 4.40 3.18 4.20
C ALA A 97 4.19 3.31 2.69
N LYS A 98 4.24 4.53 2.15
CA LYS A 98 4.12 4.78 0.72
C LYS A 98 5.16 4.02 -0.10
N ARG A 99 6.43 3.97 0.33
CA ARG A 99 7.48 3.22 -0.37
C ARG A 99 7.20 1.71 -0.41
N ARG A 100 6.56 1.15 0.62
CA ARG A 100 6.13 -0.26 0.62
C ARG A 100 4.99 -0.52 -0.37
N LEU A 101 4.03 0.41 -0.44
CA LEU A 101 2.99 0.37 -1.47
C LEU A 101 3.63 0.42 -2.86
N ILE A 102 4.45 1.44 -3.15
CA ILE A 102 5.08 1.64 -4.45
C ILE A 102 5.96 0.44 -4.83
N TYR A 103 6.72 -0.13 -3.88
CA TYR A 103 7.45 -1.38 -4.13
C TYR A 103 6.53 -2.48 -4.66
N THR A 104 5.38 -2.69 -4.02
CA THR A 104 4.42 -3.75 -4.39
C THR A 104 3.84 -3.46 -5.78
N LEU A 105 3.48 -2.21 -6.05
CA LEU A 105 2.97 -1.79 -7.37
C LEU A 105 3.99 -2.05 -8.49
N LEU A 106 5.25 -1.64 -8.28
CA LEU A 106 6.33 -1.88 -9.24
C LEU A 106 6.60 -3.37 -9.44
N ARG A 107 6.59 -4.15 -8.35
CA ARG A 107 6.79 -5.61 -8.39
C ARG A 107 5.72 -6.34 -9.20
N LEU A 108 4.49 -5.80 -9.18
CA LEU A 108 3.35 -6.29 -9.96
C LEU A 108 3.33 -5.74 -11.39
N GLY A 109 4.27 -4.88 -11.79
CA GLY A 109 4.32 -4.30 -13.13
C GLY A 109 3.36 -3.11 -13.35
N LEU A 110 2.74 -2.61 -12.29
CA LEU A 110 1.78 -1.51 -12.35
C LEU A 110 2.49 -0.16 -12.54
N PRO A 111 1.87 0.80 -13.27
CA PRO A 111 2.48 2.09 -13.53
C PRO A 111 2.52 2.93 -12.25
N VAL A 112 3.67 3.53 -11.98
CA VAL A 112 3.85 4.56 -10.95
C VAL A 112 4.38 5.80 -11.66
N ASP A 113 3.47 6.65 -12.10
CA ASP A 113 3.77 7.87 -12.85
C ASP A 113 3.53 9.10 -11.94
N PRO A 114 4.57 9.81 -11.50
CA PRO A 114 4.42 11.01 -10.67
C PRO A 114 3.56 12.13 -11.28
N SER A 115 3.36 12.14 -12.60
CA SER A 115 2.46 13.10 -13.25
C SER A 115 0.99 12.80 -13.00
N ARG A 116 0.65 11.51 -12.79
CA ARG A 116 -0.72 10.99 -12.59
C ARG A 116 -1.01 10.59 -11.15
N LEU A 117 -0.16 9.76 -10.55
CA LEU A 117 -0.28 9.26 -9.19
C LEU A 117 0.41 10.20 -8.20
N LYS A 118 -0.40 10.84 -7.36
CA LYS A 118 0.05 11.84 -6.39
C LYS A 118 -0.47 11.51 -5.01
N PHE A 119 0.33 11.79 -3.99
CA PHE A 119 -0.02 11.62 -2.59
C PHE A 119 -0.05 12.98 -1.91
N VAL A 120 -1.14 13.24 -1.21
CA VAL A 120 -1.38 14.46 -0.45
C VAL A 120 -1.55 14.09 1.01
N PHE A 121 -0.62 14.53 1.85
CA PHE A 121 -0.66 14.31 3.29
C PHE A 121 -1.23 15.55 3.97
N LYS A 122 -2.55 15.56 4.20
CA LYS A 122 -3.20 16.72 4.84
C LYS A 122 -3.08 16.66 6.36
N GLU A 123 -3.01 17.82 6.97
CA GLU A 123 -3.18 18.00 8.42
C GLU A 123 -4.55 18.64 8.65
N ASP A 124 -5.16 18.35 9.80
CA ASP A 124 -6.36 19.00 10.36
C ASP A 124 -6.00 19.70 11.66
N GLN A 125 -6.92 20.48 12.26
CA GLN A 125 -6.68 21.19 13.52
C GLN A 125 -6.21 20.28 14.67
N ARG A 126 -6.61 19.00 14.66
CA ARG A 126 -6.18 17.99 15.65
C ARG A 126 -4.69 17.69 15.55
N THR A 127 -4.13 17.79 14.34
CA THR A 127 -2.73 17.49 14.04
C THR A 127 -1.85 18.71 13.85
N ASN A 128 -2.44 19.82 13.39
CA ASN A 128 -1.83 21.12 13.20
C ASN A 128 -2.89 22.21 13.44
N PRO A 129 -2.89 22.88 14.61
CA PRO A 129 -3.90 23.90 14.93
C PRO A 129 -3.83 25.15 14.04
N ASP A 130 -2.80 25.26 13.19
CA ASP A 130 -2.62 26.36 12.25
C ASP A 130 -3.33 26.13 10.90
N VAL A 131 -4.01 24.99 10.69
CA VAL A 131 -4.83 24.72 9.49
C VAL A 131 -6.30 25.03 9.74
N GLN A 132 -7.02 25.46 8.69
CA GLN A 132 -8.44 25.80 8.79
C GLN A 132 -9.37 24.58 8.84
N ASP A 133 -8.93 23.43 8.31
CA ASP A 133 -9.76 22.23 8.24
C ASP A 133 -9.89 21.56 9.62
N ASP A 134 -11.12 21.49 10.14
CA ASP A 134 -11.44 20.76 11.38
C ASP A 134 -11.26 19.24 11.19
N HIS A 135 -11.53 18.73 9.98
CA HIS A 135 -11.37 17.33 9.57
C HIS A 135 -10.89 17.23 8.12
N VAL A 136 -9.94 16.32 7.86
CA VAL A 136 -9.50 15.97 6.52
C VAL A 136 -10.47 14.96 5.89
N ASN A 137 -11.17 15.37 4.83
CA ASN A 137 -11.81 14.41 3.93
C ASN A 137 -10.71 13.65 3.18
N ILE A 138 -10.69 12.34 3.43
CA ILE A 138 -9.82 11.36 2.78
C ILE A 138 -10.51 10.94 1.48
N GLY A 139 -9.73 10.61 0.46
CA GLY A 139 -10.28 10.15 -0.80
C GLY A 139 -9.32 10.25 -1.97
N HIS A 140 -9.84 9.85 -3.12
CA HIS A 140 -9.12 9.75 -4.38
C HIS A 140 -9.82 10.61 -5.44
N ALA A 141 -9.09 11.47 -6.14
CA ALA A 141 -9.63 12.21 -7.29
C ALA A 141 -8.57 12.33 -8.37
N ASN A 142 -8.85 11.80 -9.58
CA ASN A 142 -7.98 11.91 -10.75
C ASN A 142 -6.50 11.54 -10.46
N GLY A 143 -6.28 10.49 -9.65
CA GLY A 143 -4.94 10.01 -9.27
C GLY A 143 -4.30 10.71 -8.08
N VAL A 144 -5.00 11.61 -7.39
CA VAL A 144 -4.56 12.17 -6.12
C VAL A 144 -5.13 11.35 -4.97
N ILE A 145 -4.26 10.60 -4.28
CA ILE A 145 -4.55 9.88 -3.04
C ILE A 145 -4.31 10.81 -1.85
N THR A 146 -5.36 11.06 -1.07
CA THR A 146 -5.26 11.86 0.16
C THR A 146 -5.15 10.95 1.36
N ILE A 147 -4.18 11.19 2.25
CA ILE A 147 -4.04 10.49 3.53
C ILE A 147 -3.99 11.55 4.63
N ASN A 148 -4.76 11.35 5.71
CA ASN A 148 -4.62 12.20 6.88
C ASN A 148 -3.26 11.92 7.56
N ALA A 149 -2.43 12.95 7.75
CA ALA A 149 -1.14 12.83 8.40
C ALA A 149 -1.24 12.32 9.85
N ALA A 150 -2.40 12.49 10.49
CA ALA A 150 -2.75 11.89 11.79
C ALA A 150 -2.56 10.37 11.79
N GLU A 151 -2.84 9.70 10.68
CA GLU A 151 -2.72 8.24 10.51
C GLU A 151 -1.28 7.75 10.74
N ALA A 152 -0.27 8.61 10.73
CA ALA A 152 1.09 8.22 11.10
C ALA A 152 1.32 8.09 12.62
N ASP A 153 0.43 8.63 13.44
CA ASP A 153 0.45 8.49 14.89
C ASP A 153 -0.20 7.16 15.32
N ALA A 154 0.50 6.40 16.16
CA ALA A 154 0.00 5.09 16.60
C ALA A 154 -1.15 5.21 17.61
N VAL A 155 -1.13 6.24 18.46
CA VAL A 155 -2.20 6.48 19.44
C VAL A 155 -3.47 6.88 18.70
N TYR A 156 -3.35 7.79 17.73
CA TYR A 156 -4.47 8.18 16.88
C TYR A 156 -5.07 6.97 16.16
N ARG A 157 -4.23 6.14 15.51
CA ARG A 157 -4.71 4.95 14.82
C ARG A 157 -5.44 3.97 15.74
N GLU A 158 -4.92 3.75 16.95
CA GLU A 158 -5.57 2.84 17.91
C GLU A 158 -6.91 3.40 18.40
N GLN A 159 -7.00 4.71 18.62
CA GLN A 159 -8.28 5.36 18.94
C GLN A 159 -9.29 5.21 17.80
N MET A 160 -8.87 5.47 16.54
CA MET A 160 -9.75 5.31 15.38
C MET A 160 -10.17 3.85 15.19
N ARG A 161 -9.25 2.90 15.37
CA ARG A 161 -9.54 1.47 15.30
C ARG A 161 -10.67 1.09 16.26
N GLN A 162 -10.61 1.56 17.51
CA GLN A 162 -11.66 1.29 18.50
C GLN A 162 -12.97 2.03 18.19
N GLN A 163 -12.90 3.31 17.80
CA GLN A 163 -14.08 4.12 17.48
C GLN A 163 -14.85 3.58 16.27
N MET A 164 -14.13 3.11 15.26
CA MET A 164 -14.69 2.54 14.03
C MET A 164 -14.98 1.03 14.16
N ASN A 165 -14.73 0.44 15.33
CA ASN A 165 -14.83 -1.00 15.57
C ASN A 165 -14.09 -1.86 14.53
N GLU A 166 -12.90 -1.39 14.11
CA GLU A 166 -12.08 -2.07 13.12
C GLU A 166 -11.22 -3.15 13.79
N PRO A 167 -11.14 -4.37 13.23
CA PRO A 167 -10.28 -5.41 13.79
C PRO A 167 -8.79 -5.11 13.57
N TYR A 168 -8.46 -4.34 12.52
CA TYR A 168 -7.09 -4.08 12.09
C TYR A 168 -6.97 -2.73 11.38
N ARG A 169 -6.14 -1.83 11.90
CA ARG A 169 -5.84 -0.53 11.26
C ARG A 169 -4.33 -0.29 11.18
N THR A 170 -3.81 -0.23 9.96
CA THR A 170 -2.39 0.12 9.73
C THR A 170 -2.26 1.20 8.68
N LEU A 171 -1.21 2.02 8.82
CA LEU A 171 -0.93 3.07 7.85
C LEU A 171 -0.76 2.49 6.43
N LEU A 172 -0.03 1.37 6.29
CA LEU A 172 0.14 0.73 4.99
C LEU A 172 -1.18 0.17 4.44
N GLY A 173 -2.04 -0.39 5.30
CA GLY A 173 -3.38 -0.83 4.89
C GLY A 173 -4.18 0.31 4.27
N HIS A 174 -4.17 1.48 4.92
CA HIS A 174 -4.86 2.66 4.40
C HIS A 174 -4.30 3.13 3.05
N PHE A 175 -2.97 3.19 2.90
CA PHE A 175 -2.36 3.48 1.60
C PHE A 175 -2.79 2.50 0.49
N ARG A 176 -2.93 1.22 0.83
CA ARG A 176 -3.37 0.19 -0.13
C ARG A 176 -4.83 0.41 -0.52
N HIS A 177 -5.71 0.61 0.45
CA HIS A 177 -7.13 0.91 0.24
C HIS A 177 -7.29 2.11 -0.70
N GLU A 178 -6.74 3.28 -0.35
CA GLU A 178 -6.91 4.50 -1.15
C GLU A 178 -6.32 4.37 -2.57
N SER A 179 -5.27 3.55 -2.72
CA SER A 179 -4.72 3.27 -4.04
C SER A 179 -5.65 2.45 -4.92
N GLY A 180 -6.51 1.62 -4.33
CA GLY A 180 -7.44 0.75 -5.05
C GLY A 180 -8.38 1.53 -5.94
N HIS A 181 -8.89 2.65 -5.47
CA HIS A 181 -9.77 3.48 -6.28
C HIS A 181 -9.09 4.13 -7.49
N TYR A 182 -7.80 4.50 -7.36
CA TYR A 182 -7.03 4.95 -8.52
C TYR A 182 -6.83 3.80 -9.50
N TYR A 183 -6.42 2.63 -8.99
CA TYR A 183 -6.09 1.50 -9.84
C TYR A 183 -7.31 0.80 -10.45
N PHE A 184 -8.52 0.99 -9.94
CA PHE A 184 -9.76 0.56 -10.62
C PHE A 184 -9.74 1.01 -12.08
N ASN A 185 -9.55 2.31 -12.30
CA ASN A 185 -9.53 2.92 -13.63
C ASN A 185 -8.28 2.57 -14.46
N VAL A 186 -7.28 1.92 -13.86
CA VAL A 186 -6.04 1.52 -14.53
C VAL A 186 -6.11 0.06 -14.98
N VAL A 187 -6.62 -0.83 -14.13
CA VAL A 187 -6.58 -2.29 -14.37
C VAL A 187 -7.92 -2.86 -14.82
N VAL A 188 -9.04 -2.17 -14.55
CA VAL A 188 -10.37 -2.57 -15.04
C VAL A 188 -10.61 -1.87 -16.37
N GLY A 189 -10.32 -2.60 -17.45
CA GLY A 189 -10.62 -2.13 -18.82
C GLY A 189 -12.11 -2.23 -19.15
N PRO A 190 -12.56 -1.64 -20.28
CA PRO A 190 -13.94 -1.74 -20.75
C PRO A 190 -14.45 -3.18 -20.90
N ASP A 191 -13.53 -4.11 -21.20
CA ASP A 191 -13.77 -5.55 -21.33
C ASP A 191 -14.09 -6.25 -20.00
N LYS A 192 -13.71 -5.67 -18.86
CA LYS A 192 -13.91 -6.25 -17.52
C LYS A 192 -14.91 -5.50 -16.66
N LEU A 193 -15.38 -4.33 -17.10
CA LEU A 193 -16.26 -3.48 -16.29
C LEU A 193 -17.61 -4.17 -15.95
N ALA A 194 -18.19 -4.91 -16.90
CA ALA A 194 -19.44 -5.63 -16.65
C ALA A 194 -19.28 -6.74 -15.60
N GLU A 195 -18.15 -7.44 -15.62
CA GLU A 195 -17.80 -8.46 -14.61
C GLU A 195 -17.53 -7.81 -13.25
N ALA A 196 -16.80 -6.69 -13.21
CA ALA A 196 -16.59 -5.92 -11.99
C ALA A 196 -17.94 -5.52 -11.36
N ARG A 197 -18.88 -4.99 -12.15
CA ARG A 197 -20.20 -4.61 -11.64
C ARG A 197 -21.05 -5.79 -11.19
N THR A 198 -20.85 -6.97 -11.79
CA THR A 198 -21.50 -8.20 -11.33
C THR A 198 -20.98 -8.62 -9.95
N LEU A 199 -19.68 -8.44 -9.70
CA LEU A 199 -19.04 -8.85 -8.45
C LEU A 199 -19.20 -7.82 -7.32
N PHE A 200 -19.02 -6.53 -7.62
CA PHE A 200 -18.94 -5.45 -6.63
C PHE A 200 -20.19 -4.55 -6.59
N GLY A 201 -20.99 -4.56 -7.66
CA GLY A 201 -22.07 -3.58 -7.88
C GLY A 201 -21.63 -2.39 -8.74
N ASP A 202 -22.57 -1.48 -9.01
CA ASP A 202 -22.33 -0.31 -9.86
C ASP A 202 -21.60 0.80 -9.09
N GLU A 203 -20.34 1.05 -9.46
CA GLU A 203 -19.49 2.06 -8.84
C GLU A 203 -19.93 3.51 -9.11
N THR A 204 -20.91 3.72 -10.00
CA THR A 204 -21.49 5.04 -10.29
C THR A 204 -22.66 5.40 -9.38
N ALA A 205 -23.04 4.51 -8.45
CA ALA A 205 -24.02 4.82 -7.43
C ALA A 205 -23.65 6.10 -6.65
N ASP A 206 -24.66 6.78 -6.07
CA ASP A 206 -24.43 8.00 -5.31
C ASP A 206 -23.62 7.69 -4.04
N TYR A 207 -22.33 8.01 -4.11
CA TYR A 207 -21.35 7.74 -3.08
C TYR A 207 -21.73 8.38 -1.72
N ALA A 208 -22.16 9.64 -1.74
CA ALA A 208 -22.44 10.38 -0.51
C ALA A 208 -23.69 9.82 0.18
N ASN A 209 -24.73 9.52 -0.59
CA ASN A 209 -25.94 8.90 -0.08
C ASN A 209 -25.68 7.47 0.43
N ALA A 210 -24.88 6.67 -0.27
CA ALA A 210 -24.55 5.31 0.14
C ALA A 210 -23.79 5.27 1.48
N LEU A 211 -22.79 6.14 1.66
CA LEU A 211 -22.10 6.29 2.95
C LEU A 211 -23.03 6.76 4.06
N GLN A 212 -23.90 7.72 3.78
CA GLN A 212 -24.87 8.20 4.78
C GLN A 212 -25.81 7.07 5.24
N GLN A 213 -26.29 6.25 4.30
CA GLN A 213 -27.13 5.09 4.61
C GLN A 213 -26.38 4.08 5.48
N HIS A 214 -25.11 3.80 5.16
CA HIS A 214 -24.27 2.91 5.96
C HIS A 214 -24.06 3.42 7.40
N TYR A 215 -23.74 4.71 7.58
CA TYR A 215 -23.57 5.27 8.92
C TYR A 215 -24.88 5.34 9.72
N THR A 216 -26.03 5.46 9.04
CA THR A 216 -27.34 5.52 9.70
C THR A 216 -27.85 4.14 10.09
N ASN A 217 -27.72 3.17 9.19
CA ASN A 217 -28.36 1.85 9.32
C ASN A 217 -27.38 0.73 9.70
N GLY A 218 -26.07 0.98 9.62
CA GLY A 218 -25.04 -0.05 9.71
C GLY A 218 -24.91 -0.88 8.42
N PRO A 219 -24.03 -1.90 8.43
CA PRO A 219 -23.93 -2.84 7.32
C PRO A 219 -25.21 -3.71 7.21
N PRO A 220 -25.52 -4.24 6.02
CA PRO A 220 -26.64 -5.16 5.85
C PRO A 220 -26.43 -6.44 6.67
N ALA A 221 -27.53 -7.10 7.06
CA ALA A 221 -27.44 -8.35 7.80
C ALA A 221 -26.74 -9.44 6.95
N GLY A 222 -25.79 -10.16 7.56
CA GLY A 222 -25.00 -11.18 6.86
C GLY A 222 -23.98 -10.60 5.87
N TRP A 223 -23.57 -9.34 6.04
CA TRP A 223 -22.54 -8.73 5.20
C TRP A 223 -21.23 -9.52 5.22
N GLU A 224 -20.92 -10.20 6.32
CA GLU A 224 -19.71 -11.00 6.52
C GLU A 224 -19.53 -12.10 5.47
N ASP A 225 -20.62 -12.56 4.86
CA ASP A 225 -20.58 -13.58 3.81
C ASP A 225 -20.13 -13.02 2.46
N GLN A 226 -20.33 -11.72 2.22
CA GLN A 226 -20.12 -11.08 0.92
C GLN A 226 -19.01 -10.02 0.92
N TYR A 227 -18.71 -9.41 2.06
CA TYR A 227 -17.81 -8.26 2.17
C TYR A 227 -16.71 -8.54 3.21
N ILE A 228 -15.47 -8.18 2.88
CA ILE A 228 -14.30 -8.41 3.74
C ILE A 228 -14.34 -7.57 5.03
N SER A 229 -15.05 -6.45 5.01
CA SER A 229 -15.25 -5.55 6.14
C SER A 229 -16.66 -4.94 6.10
N SER A 230 -17.15 -4.44 7.23
CA SER A 230 -18.44 -3.74 7.26
C SER A 230 -18.40 -2.52 6.35
N TYR A 231 -17.27 -1.83 6.29
CA TYR A 231 -17.09 -0.65 5.44
C TYR A 231 -17.12 -1.01 3.95
N ALA A 232 -16.58 -2.15 3.52
CA ALA A 232 -16.72 -2.63 2.14
C ALA A 232 -18.20 -2.71 1.69
N SER A 233 -19.14 -2.98 2.61
CA SER A 233 -20.57 -3.01 2.27
C SER A 233 -21.20 -1.63 2.03
N SER A 234 -20.48 -0.53 2.29
CA SER A 234 -21.05 0.81 2.20
C SER A 234 -21.22 1.30 0.78
N HIS A 235 -20.38 0.86 -0.16
CA HIS A 235 -20.44 1.26 -1.57
C HIS A 235 -19.59 0.32 -2.45
N PRO A 236 -19.98 0.04 -3.72
CA PRO A 236 -19.21 -0.82 -4.62
C PRO A 236 -17.73 -0.41 -4.81
N ALA A 237 -17.45 0.89 -4.84
CA ALA A 237 -16.09 1.40 -4.93
C ALA A 237 -15.25 1.10 -3.67
N GLU A 238 -15.88 1.03 -2.48
CA GLU A 238 -15.22 0.66 -1.22
C GLU A 238 -14.94 -0.83 -1.16
N ASP A 239 -15.89 -1.65 -1.60
CA ASP A 239 -15.71 -3.10 -1.72
C ASP A 239 -14.53 -3.45 -2.65
N TRP A 240 -14.43 -2.77 -3.79
CA TRP A 240 -13.26 -2.89 -4.67
C TRP A 240 -11.96 -2.45 -3.97
N ALA A 241 -11.94 -1.29 -3.32
CA ALA A 241 -10.75 -0.75 -2.68
C ALA A 241 -10.24 -1.63 -1.54
N GLU A 242 -11.15 -2.20 -0.75
CA GLU A 242 -10.86 -3.17 0.28
C GLU A 242 -10.30 -4.48 -0.32
N CYS A 243 -10.98 -5.07 -1.32
CA CYS A 243 -10.48 -6.28 -1.99
C CYS A 243 -9.10 -6.05 -2.65
N TRP A 244 -8.89 -4.89 -3.28
CA TRP A 244 -7.60 -4.46 -3.79
C TRP A 244 -6.54 -4.38 -2.69
N GLY A 245 -6.89 -3.74 -1.57
CA GLY A 245 -5.98 -3.60 -0.45
C GLY A 245 -5.54 -4.94 0.13
N HIS A 246 -6.48 -5.87 0.23
CA HIS A 246 -6.25 -7.25 0.64
C HIS A 246 -5.41 -8.03 -0.38
N TYR A 247 -5.66 -7.88 -1.68
CA TYR A 247 -4.81 -8.48 -2.73
C TYR A 247 -3.34 -8.02 -2.62
N LEU A 248 -3.10 -6.71 -2.43
CA LEU A 248 -1.74 -6.19 -2.21
C LEU A 248 -1.14 -6.67 -0.88
N HIS A 249 -1.96 -6.91 0.14
CA HIS A 249 -1.54 -7.54 1.39
C HIS A 249 -1.04 -8.95 1.15
N ILE A 250 -1.86 -9.78 0.50
CA ILE A 250 -1.57 -11.18 0.16
C ILE A 250 -0.26 -11.27 -0.62
N CYS A 251 -0.11 -10.49 -1.70
CA CYS A 251 1.12 -10.43 -2.49
C CYS A 251 2.36 -10.16 -1.63
N ALA A 252 2.28 -9.15 -0.77
CA ALA A 252 3.42 -8.73 0.05
C ALA A 252 3.78 -9.74 1.13
N VAL A 253 2.79 -10.42 1.73
CA VAL A 253 2.99 -11.45 2.76
C VAL A 253 3.59 -12.70 2.15
N LEU A 254 3.01 -13.23 1.06
CA LEU A 254 3.54 -14.40 0.37
C LEU A 254 5.00 -14.17 -0.07
N GLU A 255 5.30 -13.03 -0.67
CA GLU A 255 6.68 -12.71 -1.06
C GLU A 255 7.63 -12.61 0.15
N SER A 256 7.15 -12.12 1.31
CA SER A 256 7.97 -12.04 2.52
C SER A 256 8.21 -13.41 3.15
N ALA A 257 7.20 -14.28 3.15
CA ALA A 257 7.31 -15.64 3.65
C ALA A 257 8.28 -16.46 2.80
N ASP A 258 8.15 -16.36 1.46
CA ASP A 258 9.07 -17.00 0.51
C ASP A 258 10.50 -16.51 0.70
N ALA A 259 10.69 -15.19 0.70
CA ALA A 259 12.00 -14.56 0.83
C ALA A 259 12.66 -14.81 2.20
N SER A 260 11.90 -15.06 3.26
CA SER A 260 12.45 -15.37 4.59
C SER A 260 12.77 -16.85 4.76
N GLY A 261 12.24 -17.72 3.90
CA GLY A 261 12.32 -19.18 4.05
C GLY A 261 11.33 -19.75 5.05
N LEU A 262 10.31 -18.96 5.46
CA LEU A 262 9.23 -19.43 6.33
C LEU A 262 8.35 -20.47 5.62
N ARG A 263 8.11 -20.24 4.33
CA ARG A 263 7.64 -21.21 3.33
C ARG A 263 8.44 -20.94 2.06
N THR A 264 8.55 -21.88 1.15
CA THR A 264 9.34 -21.71 -0.10
C THR A 264 8.56 -22.22 -1.30
N GLY A 265 8.74 -21.57 -2.44
CA GLY A 265 8.05 -21.94 -3.69
C GLY A 265 6.65 -21.34 -3.81
N LEU A 266 6.32 -20.32 -3.00
CA LEU A 266 4.99 -19.72 -2.99
C LEU A 266 4.68 -19.04 -4.32
N GLN A 267 3.50 -19.33 -4.88
CA GLN A 267 3.03 -18.73 -6.14
C GLN A 267 1.78 -17.89 -5.88
N ILE A 268 1.75 -16.68 -6.45
CA ILE A 268 0.56 -15.81 -6.34
C ILE A 268 -0.66 -16.40 -7.08
N SER A 269 -0.45 -17.24 -8.09
CA SER A 269 -1.55 -17.95 -8.77
C SER A 269 -2.27 -18.95 -7.86
N ALA A 270 -1.62 -19.41 -6.79
CA ALA A 270 -2.19 -20.28 -5.77
C ALA A 270 -2.44 -19.52 -4.45
N TRP A 271 -2.63 -18.20 -4.52
CA TRP A 271 -2.66 -17.34 -3.34
C TRP A 271 -3.68 -17.81 -2.30
N GLN A 272 -4.85 -18.32 -2.71
CA GLN A 272 -5.91 -18.65 -1.77
C GLN A 272 -5.44 -19.73 -0.78
N THR A 273 -4.97 -20.87 -1.27
CA THR A 273 -4.44 -21.94 -0.41
C THR A 273 -3.19 -21.49 0.33
N GLU A 274 -2.22 -20.92 -0.37
CA GLU A 274 -0.91 -20.58 0.21
C GLU A 274 -1.00 -19.49 1.28
N PHE A 275 -1.85 -18.49 1.06
CA PHE A 275 -2.04 -17.39 2.01
C PHE A 275 -2.87 -17.83 3.21
N ILE A 276 -3.98 -18.55 2.98
CA ILE A 276 -4.86 -18.99 4.07
C ILE A 276 -4.10 -19.91 5.04
N ASP A 277 -3.39 -20.92 4.54
CA ASP A 277 -2.58 -21.80 5.38
C ASP A 277 -1.53 -21.03 6.20
N LEU A 278 -0.87 -20.07 5.55
CA LEU A 278 0.17 -19.26 6.19
C LEU A 278 -0.41 -18.36 7.29
N VAL A 279 -1.52 -17.67 7.05
CA VAL A 279 -2.10 -16.77 8.06
C VAL A 279 -2.76 -17.52 9.21
N ILE A 280 -3.31 -18.71 8.97
CA ILE A 280 -3.79 -19.60 10.05
C ILE A 280 -2.63 -19.92 10.98
N ALA A 281 -1.50 -20.41 10.44
CA ALA A 281 -0.33 -20.73 11.24
C ALA A 281 0.23 -19.52 12.01
N ILE A 282 0.29 -18.35 11.36
CA ILE A 282 0.75 -17.11 12.02
C ILE A 282 -0.20 -16.70 13.15
N ASN A 283 -1.51 -16.75 12.92
CA ASN A 283 -2.51 -16.39 13.92
C ASN A 283 -2.47 -17.35 15.12
N GLU A 284 -2.31 -18.67 14.89
CA GLU A 284 -2.14 -19.65 15.96
C GLU A 284 -0.90 -19.37 16.82
N VAL A 285 0.24 -19.05 16.19
CA VAL A 285 1.46 -18.64 16.90
C VAL A 285 1.20 -17.40 17.74
N LEU A 286 0.56 -16.37 17.19
CA LEU A 286 0.27 -15.13 17.93
C LEU A 286 -0.69 -15.36 19.10
N ARG A 287 -1.76 -16.15 18.90
CA ARG A 287 -2.69 -16.54 19.96
C ARG A 287 -2.00 -17.31 21.08
N SER A 288 -1.03 -18.18 20.76
CA SER A 288 -0.22 -18.89 21.77
C SER A 288 0.62 -17.95 22.64
N MET A 289 0.93 -16.75 22.13
CA MET A 289 1.62 -15.69 22.84
C MET A 289 0.68 -14.69 23.52
N GLY A 290 -0.65 -14.87 23.43
CA GLY A 290 -1.64 -13.93 23.93
C GLY A 290 -1.74 -12.64 23.11
N LEU A 291 -1.31 -12.65 21.84
CA LEU A 291 -1.39 -11.53 20.92
C LEU A 291 -2.61 -11.66 19.99
N PRO A 292 -3.17 -10.53 19.50
CA PRO A 292 -4.23 -10.57 18.50
C PRO A 292 -3.74 -11.17 17.17
N ASP A 293 -4.68 -11.63 16.36
CA ASP A 293 -4.41 -12.16 15.02
C ASP A 293 -3.66 -11.14 14.15
N ALA A 294 -2.67 -11.61 13.39
CA ALA A 294 -1.99 -10.80 12.38
C ALA A 294 -2.93 -10.45 11.23
N TYR A 295 -3.84 -11.37 10.90
CA TYR A 295 -4.85 -11.22 9.87
C TYR A 295 -6.21 -11.67 10.42
N PRO A 296 -7.01 -10.75 11.00
CA PRO A 296 -8.27 -11.05 11.67
C PRO A 296 -9.48 -11.07 10.73
N PHE A 297 -9.29 -11.39 9.44
CA PHE A 297 -10.36 -11.36 8.44
C PHE A 297 -10.70 -12.76 7.96
N VAL A 298 -11.97 -13.01 7.68
CA VAL A 298 -12.46 -14.25 7.08
C VAL A 298 -12.65 -14.02 5.59
N ILE A 299 -12.00 -14.84 4.77
CA ILE A 299 -12.15 -14.81 3.31
C ILE A 299 -13.14 -15.91 2.93
N THR A 300 -14.41 -15.56 2.74
CA THR A 300 -15.43 -16.47 2.22
C THR A 300 -15.23 -16.74 0.74
N GLU A 301 -15.98 -17.69 0.16
CA GLU A 301 -15.92 -17.97 -1.28
C GLU A 301 -16.27 -16.74 -2.13
N HIS A 302 -17.25 -15.93 -1.71
CA HIS A 302 -17.63 -14.70 -2.42
C HIS A 302 -16.51 -13.65 -2.40
N ILE A 303 -15.88 -13.46 -1.24
CA ILE A 303 -14.76 -12.53 -1.09
C ILE A 303 -13.54 -13.03 -1.87
N ALA A 304 -13.28 -14.34 -1.85
CA ALA A 304 -12.20 -14.96 -2.63
C ALA A 304 -12.38 -14.70 -4.13
N LYS A 305 -13.60 -14.83 -4.66
CA LYS A 305 -13.91 -14.51 -6.07
C LYS A 305 -13.61 -13.05 -6.42
N LYS A 306 -13.92 -12.11 -5.52
CA LYS A 306 -13.60 -10.68 -5.69
C LYS A 306 -12.08 -10.44 -5.72
N ILE A 307 -11.34 -11.01 -4.78
CA ILE A 307 -9.87 -10.90 -4.73
C ILE A 307 -9.22 -11.56 -5.96
N GLU A 308 -9.75 -12.71 -6.39
CA GLU A 308 -9.31 -13.41 -7.61
C GLU A 308 -9.54 -12.56 -8.87
N PHE A 309 -10.69 -11.86 -8.95
CA PHE A 309 -10.92 -10.91 -10.05
C PHE A 309 -9.90 -9.76 -10.04
N VAL A 310 -9.52 -9.23 -8.87
CA VAL A 310 -8.42 -8.25 -8.77
C VAL A 310 -7.11 -8.85 -9.32
N HIS A 311 -6.76 -10.07 -8.90
CA HIS A 311 -5.57 -10.78 -9.38
C HIS A 311 -5.57 -10.91 -10.91
N GLN A 312 -6.69 -11.27 -11.51
CA GLN A 312 -6.83 -11.41 -12.96
C GLN A 312 -6.72 -10.08 -13.69
N CYS A 313 -7.28 -9.00 -13.16
CA CYS A 313 -7.12 -7.65 -13.70
C CYS A 313 -5.65 -7.22 -13.72
N VAL A 314 -4.94 -7.40 -12.60
CA VAL A 314 -3.51 -7.08 -12.50
C VAL A 314 -2.68 -7.95 -13.44
N SER A 315 -2.91 -9.26 -13.47
CA SER A 315 -2.16 -10.20 -14.32
C SER A 315 -2.37 -9.92 -15.81
N SER A 316 -3.61 -9.61 -16.21
CA SER A 316 -3.93 -9.23 -17.60
C SER A 316 -3.26 -7.91 -17.99
N PHE A 317 -3.25 -6.93 -17.09
CA PHE A 317 -2.59 -5.64 -17.32
C PHE A 317 -1.08 -5.81 -17.53
N SER A 318 -0.42 -6.59 -16.67
CA SER A 318 1.03 -6.78 -16.74
C SER A 318 1.45 -7.60 -17.96
N GLY A 319 0.68 -8.64 -18.32
CA GLY A 319 0.92 -9.41 -19.54
C GLY A 319 0.80 -8.60 -20.83
N ARG A 320 -0.10 -7.59 -20.88
CA ARG A 320 -0.20 -6.65 -22.02
C ARG A 320 1.04 -5.75 -22.17
N ARG A 321 1.80 -5.52 -21.09
CA ARG A 321 2.99 -4.65 -21.09
C ARG A 321 4.24 -5.35 -21.62
N ASP A 322 4.33 -6.67 -21.42
CA ASP A 322 5.44 -7.51 -21.88
C ASP A 322 5.26 -7.99 -23.34
N ALA A 323 4.06 -7.81 -23.92
CA ALA A 323 3.83 -8.05 -25.34
C ALA A 323 4.60 -6.99 -26.18
N PRO A 324 5.49 -7.40 -27.11
CA PRO A 324 6.16 -6.43 -27.98
C PRO A 324 5.09 -5.64 -28.74
N SER A 325 5.17 -4.31 -28.64
CA SER A 325 4.40 -3.38 -29.46
C SER A 325 4.54 -3.80 -30.92
N MET A 326 3.56 -4.50 -31.47
CA MET A 326 3.38 -4.56 -32.91
C MET A 326 3.02 -3.15 -33.34
N ALA A 327 4.05 -2.41 -33.74
CA ALA A 327 3.94 -1.08 -34.28
C ALA A 327 2.88 -1.11 -35.39
N ALA A 328 1.90 -0.22 -35.26
CA ALA A 328 1.02 0.15 -36.35
C ALA A 328 1.88 0.62 -37.52
N SER A 329 1.81 -0.13 -38.62
CA SER A 329 2.19 0.29 -39.98
C SER A 329 1.18 1.28 -40.53
#